data_AF-A0A1F6PFC0-F1
#
_entry.id   AF-A0A1F6PFC0-F1
#
_cell.length_a   1.000
_cell.length_b   1.000
_cell.length_c   1.000
_cell.angle_alpha   90.00
_cell.angle_beta   90.00
_cell.angle_gamma   90.00
#
_symmetry.space_group_name_H-M   'P 1'
#
loop_
_entity.id
_entity.type
_entity.pdbx_description
1 polymer ?
#
loop_
_entity_poly.entity_id
_entity_poly.type
_entity_poly.pdbx_seq_one_letter_code
_entity_poly.pdbx_strand_id
1 'polypeptide(L)'
;MLCQSLKQCLLGEYHEGFLKKRIKNRIPLRVILRDSATARDRQRLGIQQLREVKLVSNKYEFHGLIYVWKNKIAMFSLVNDFVAVVTESKELADIERAKFNNLWDLL
;
A
#
# COMPACT_ATOMS: atom_id res chain seq x y z
N MET A 1 -14.13 -7.61 -2.71
CA MET A 1 -14.66 -6.25 -2.89
C MET A 1 -13.50 -5.33 -3.20
N LEU A 2 -13.20 -5.14 -4.50
CA LEU A 2 -12.07 -4.32 -4.95
C LEU A 2 -12.37 -2.85 -4.74
N CYS A 3 -11.37 -2.07 -4.34
CA CYS A 3 -11.46 -0.62 -4.12
C CYS A 3 -11.79 0.11 -5.43
N GLN A 4 -13.09 0.14 -5.80
CA GLN A 4 -13.60 0.77 -7.03
C GLN A 4 -13.66 2.31 -6.94
N SER A 5 -13.51 2.87 -5.73
CA SER A 5 -13.43 4.31 -5.50
C SER A 5 -12.44 4.62 -4.36
N LEU A 6 -11.91 5.85 -4.30
CA LEU A 6 -11.05 6.31 -3.20
C LEU A 6 -11.70 6.13 -1.81
N LYS A 7 -13.04 6.16 -1.72
CA LYS A 7 -13.80 5.92 -0.49
C LYS A 7 -13.87 4.45 -0.08
N GLN A 8 -13.67 3.52 -1.03
CA GLN A 8 -13.78 2.08 -0.80
C GLN A 8 -12.41 1.44 -0.55
N CYS A 9 -11.56 2.13 0.22
CA CYS A 9 -10.22 1.64 0.57
C CYS A 9 -10.30 0.80 1.86
N LEU A 10 -9.23 0.07 2.20
CA LEU A 10 -9.11 -0.72 3.46
C LEU A 10 -9.62 0.05 4.69
N LEU A 11 -9.38 1.36 4.73
CA LEU A 11 -9.69 2.22 5.85
C LEU A 11 -11.12 2.79 5.83
N GLY A 12 -11.91 2.59 4.77
CA GLY A 12 -13.26 3.14 4.65
C GLY A 12 -13.33 4.63 5.01
N GLU A 13 -14.22 4.97 5.94
CA GLU A 13 -14.40 6.32 6.49
C GLU A 13 -13.14 6.89 7.17
N TYR A 14 -12.26 6.02 7.70
CA TYR A 14 -11.01 6.43 8.33
C TYR A 14 -9.93 6.88 7.33
N HIS A 15 -10.13 6.68 6.02
CA HIS A 15 -9.13 7.05 5.01
C HIS A 15 -8.78 8.54 5.09
N GLU A 16 -9.76 9.43 5.14
CA GLU A 16 -9.49 10.87 5.13
C GLU A 16 -8.69 11.30 6.37
N GLY A 17 -9.10 10.83 7.55
CA GLY A 17 -8.40 11.10 8.81
C GLY A 17 -6.97 10.59 8.79
N PHE A 18 -6.76 9.36 8.30
CA PHE A 18 -5.43 8.79 8.10
C PHE A 18 -4.57 9.63 7.16
N LEU A 19 -5.12 10.01 6.00
CA LEU A 19 -4.39 10.79 4.99
C LEU A 19 -3.97 12.16 5.54
N LYS A 20 -4.91 12.89 6.15
CA LYS A 20 -4.65 14.20 6.76
C LYS A 20 -3.57 14.09 7.86
N LYS A 21 -3.68 13.10 8.75
CA LYS A 21 -2.70 12.88 9.83
C LYS A 21 -1.32 12.52 9.28
N ARG A 22 -1.24 11.66 8.27
CA ARG A 22 0.03 11.26 7.64
C ARG A 22 0.74 12.43 6.97
N ILE A 23 0.00 13.23 6.20
CA ILE A 23 0.54 14.43 5.52
C ILE A 23 0.99 15.46 6.57
N LYS A 24 0.18 15.73 7.60
CA LYS A 24 0.53 16.63 8.71
C LYS A 24 1.83 16.20 9.40
N ASN A 25 2.02 14.90 9.59
CA ASN A 25 3.22 14.34 10.21
C ASN A 25 4.40 14.17 9.24
N ARG A 26 4.27 14.62 7.98
CA ARG A 26 5.31 14.52 6.94
C ARG A 26 5.86 13.11 6.74
N ILE A 27 4.98 12.10 6.79
CA ILE A 27 5.38 10.69 6.62
C ILE A 27 5.28 10.33 5.13
N PRO A 28 6.41 10.20 4.41
CA PRO A 28 6.40 9.76 3.02
C PRO A 28 6.03 8.28 2.92
N LEU A 29 5.48 7.86 1.79
CA LEU A 29 5.29 6.43 1.49
C LEU A 29 5.63 6.12 0.04
N ARG A 30 6.17 4.92 -0.17
CA ARG A 30 6.35 4.32 -1.49
C ARG A 30 5.36 3.16 -1.62
N VAL A 31 4.68 3.05 -2.76
CA VAL A 31 3.73 1.97 -3.01
C VAL A 31 3.83 1.46 -4.44
N ILE A 32 3.78 0.15 -4.59
CA ILE A 32 3.69 -0.53 -5.89
C ILE A 32 2.24 -0.98 -6.05
N LEU A 33 1.60 -0.58 -7.13
CA LEU A 33 0.21 -0.91 -7.42
C LEU A 33 0.11 -1.61 -8.77
N ARG A 34 -0.84 -2.55 -8.90
CA ARG A 34 -1.20 -3.10 -10.21
C ARG A 34 -1.76 -1.99 -11.09
N ASP A 35 -1.34 -1.96 -12.35
CA ASP A 35 -1.81 -0.96 -13.28
C ASP A 35 -3.33 -1.07 -13.47
N SER A 36 -4.00 0.04 -13.17
CA SER A 36 -5.45 0.21 -13.18
C SER A 36 -5.76 1.71 -13.20
N ALA A 37 -6.98 2.09 -13.60
CA ALA A 37 -7.39 3.50 -13.59
C ALA A 37 -7.18 4.15 -12.21
N THR A 38 -7.61 3.48 -11.14
CA THR A 38 -7.44 3.96 -9.76
C THR A 38 -5.98 4.05 -9.33
N ALA A 39 -5.09 3.17 -9.80
CA ALA A 39 -3.67 3.24 -9.50
C ALA A 39 -3.00 4.42 -10.23
N ARG A 40 -3.37 4.68 -11.49
CA ARG A 40 -2.91 5.86 -12.25
C ARG A 40 -3.35 7.17 -11.61
N ASP A 41 -4.59 7.23 -11.10
CA ASP A 41 -5.05 8.39 -10.33
C ASP A 41 -4.24 8.59 -9.04
N ARG A 42 -3.95 7.51 -8.31
CA ARG A 42 -3.11 7.56 -7.11
C ARG A 42 -1.68 7.97 -7.42
N GLN A 43 -1.14 7.59 -8.58
CA GLN A 43 0.17 8.03 -9.03
C GLN A 43 0.19 9.52 -9.31
N ARG A 44 -0.79 10.04 -10.05
CA ARG A 44 -0.94 11.46 -10.35
C ARG A 44 -1.08 12.33 -9.10
N LEU A 45 -1.90 11.90 -8.13
CA LEU A 45 -2.10 12.61 -6.86
C LEU A 45 -0.98 12.37 -5.85
N GLY A 46 -0.10 11.41 -6.12
CA GLY A 46 0.86 10.88 -5.14
C GLY A 46 1.77 11.97 -4.57
N ILE A 47 2.36 12.79 -5.44
CA ILE A 47 3.33 13.82 -5.06
C ILE A 47 2.72 14.79 -4.03
N GLN A 48 1.49 15.26 -4.28
CA GLN A 48 0.76 16.16 -3.37
C GLN A 48 0.43 15.51 -2.02
N GLN A 49 0.39 14.17 -1.99
CA GLN A 49 0.09 13.39 -0.80
C GLN A 49 1.35 12.78 -0.17
N LEU A 50 2.57 13.25 -0.47
CA LEU A 50 3.81 12.63 0.01
C LEU A 50 3.85 11.12 -0.26
N ARG A 51 3.51 10.74 -1.49
CA ARG A 51 3.43 9.36 -1.95
C ARG A 51 4.09 9.22 -3.32
N GLU A 52 4.98 8.26 -3.43
CA GLU A 52 5.48 7.79 -4.71
C GLU A 52 4.76 6.49 -5.08
N VAL A 53 4.38 6.37 -6.35
CA VAL A 53 3.66 5.21 -6.87
C VAL A 53 4.39 4.69 -8.10
N LYS A 54 4.79 3.42 -8.06
CA LYS A 54 5.18 2.66 -9.26
C LYS A 54 4.08 1.68 -9.64
N LEU A 55 3.91 1.47 -10.94
CA LEU A 55 2.90 0.57 -11.47
C LEU A 55 3.56 -0.72 -11.94
N VAL A 56 2.95 -1.85 -11.63
CA VAL A 56 3.35 -3.17 -12.13
C VAL A 56 2.28 -3.73 -13.06
N SER A 57 2.69 -4.60 -13.98
CA SER A 57 1.78 -5.32 -14.88
C SER A 57 0.61 -5.94 -14.11
N ASN A 58 -0.59 -5.83 -14.68
CA ASN A 58 -1.80 -6.46 -14.15
C ASN A 58 -1.93 -7.94 -14.53
N LYS A 59 -0.91 -8.54 -15.16
CA LYS A 59 -0.86 -9.95 -15.60
C LYS A 59 -1.12 -10.94 -14.45
N TYR A 60 -0.59 -10.65 -13.26
CA TYR A 60 -0.77 -11.52 -12.08
C TYR A 60 -1.84 -10.95 -11.18
N GLU A 61 -2.92 -11.71 -10.99
CA GLU A 61 -4.04 -11.29 -10.18
C GLU A 61 -3.83 -11.64 -8.71
N PHE A 62 -3.92 -10.65 -7.84
CA PHE A 62 -3.92 -10.83 -6.39
C PHE A 62 -4.75 -9.75 -5.71
N HIS A 63 -5.35 -10.09 -4.58
CA HIS A 63 -6.27 -9.20 -3.83
C HIS A 63 -5.82 -8.99 -2.39
N GLY A 64 -4.51 -9.07 -2.17
CA GLY A 64 -3.89 -8.77 -0.88
C GLY A 64 -3.16 -7.43 -0.86
N LEU A 65 -2.80 -7.01 0.35
CA LEU A 65 -1.94 -5.84 0.58
C LEU A 65 -0.85 -6.20 1.58
N ILE A 66 0.35 -5.65 1.38
CA ILE A 66 1.44 -5.73 2.34
C ILE A 66 1.83 -4.30 2.72
N TYR A 67 1.87 -4.03 4.02
CA TYR A 67 2.38 -2.79 4.59
C TYR A 67 3.60 -3.11 5.43
N VAL A 68 4.65 -2.32 5.29
CA VAL A 68 5.87 -2.44 6.09
C VAL A 68 6.18 -1.09 6.72
N TRP A 69 6.33 -1.04 8.05
CA TRP A 69 6.72 0.16 8.78
C TRP A 69 7.48 -0.19 10.05
N LYS A 70 8.57 0.53 10.35
CA LYS A 70 9.47 0.19 11.48
C LYS A 70 9.80 -1.33 11.47
N ASN A 71 9.62 -2.03 12.58
CA ASN A 71 9.82 -3.48 12.70
C ASN A 71 8.49 -4.25 12.55
N LYS A 72 7.51 -3.70 11.84
CA LYS A 72 6.17 -4.28 11.67
C LYS A 72 5.84 -4.52 10.20
N ILE A 73 5.13 -5.62 9.98
CA ILE A 73 4.50 -5.98 8.71
C ILE A 73 3.02 -6.18 8.96
N ALA A 74 2.16 -5.68 8.07
CA ALA A 74 0.78 -6.13 7.98
C ALA A 74 0.53 -6.74 6.61
N MET A 75 -0.02 -7.96 6.60
CA MET A 75 -0.50 -8.63 5.40
C MET A 75 -2.01 -8.74 5.48
N PHE A 76 -2.69 -8.36 4.41
CA PHE A 76 -4.15 -8.37 4.31
C PHE A 76 -4.59 -9.33 3.21
N SER A 77 -5.56 -10.17 3.50
CA SER A 77 -6.40 -10.86 2.51
C SER A 77 -7.74 -10.13 2.42
N LEU A 78 -8.13 -9.68 1.22
CA LEU A 78 -9.32 -8.83 1.02
C LEU A 78 -10.45 -9.53 0.23
N VAL A 79 -10.27 -10.79 -0.14
CA VAL A 79 -11.26 -11.60 -0.85
C VAL A 79 -11.77 -12.70 0.05
N ASN A 80 -13.09 -12.86 0.07
CA ASN A 80 -13.84 -13.72 0.99
C ASN A 80 -13.73 -13.19 2.43
N ASP A 81 -12.97 -13.88 3.27
CA ASP A 81 -12.76 -13.49 4.66
C ASP A 81 -11.69 -12.40 4.75
N PHE A 82 -12.07 -11.29 5.39
CA PHE A 82 -11.11 -10.25 5.72
C PHE A 82 -10.19 -10.76 6.82
N VAL A 83 -8.94 -11.06 6.45
CA VAL A 83 -7.90 -11.49 7.39
C VAL A 83 -6.75 -10.51 7.35
N ALA A 84 -6.32 -10.07 8.52
CA ALA A 84 -5.13 -9.24 8.69
C ALA A 84 -4.18 -9.91 9.68
N VAL A 85 -2.94 -10.14 9.26
CA VAL A 85 -1.86 -10.60 10.14
C VAL A 85 -0.89 -9.45 10.34
N VAL A 86 -0.70 -9.04 11.59
CA VAL A 86 0.29 -8.03 11.96
C VAL A 86 1.40 -8.70 12.75
N THR A 87 2.61 -8.62 12.22
CA THR A 87 3.80 -9.23 12.82
C THR A 87 4.78 -8.14 13.22
N GLU A 88 5.26 -8.18 14.47
CA GLU A 88 6.36 -7.34 14.94
C GLU A 88 7.63 -8.19 15.05
N SER A 89 8.55 -8.00 14.12
CA SER A 89 9.88 -8.62 14.08
C SER A 89 10.76 -7.77 13.17
N LYS A 90 11.97 -7.45 13.65
CA LYS A 90 12.93 -6.66 12.88
C LYS A 90 13.37 -7.43 11.63
N GLU A 91 13.72 -8.69 11.80
CA GLU A 91 14.27 -9.58 10.80
C GLU A 91 13.26 -9.84 9.67
N LEU A 92 12.01 -10.13 10.02
CA LEU A 92 10.95 -10.30 9.03
C LEU A 92 10.68 -9.00 8.28
N ALA A 93 10.59 -7.87 9.00
CA ALA A 93 10.37 -6.56 8.38
C ALA A 93 11.51 -6.16 7.44
N ASP A 94 12.75 -6.53 7.75
CA ASP A 94 13.92 -6.27 6.91
C ASP A 94 13.89 -7.13 5.64
N ILE A 95 13.48 -8.40 5.72
CA ILE A 95 13.27 -9.27 4.55
C ILE A 95 12.19 -8.68 3.63
N GLU A 96 11.04 -8.27 4.16
CA GLU A 96 9.97 -7.66 3.35
C GLU A 96 10.38 -6.30 2.76
N ARG A 97 11.15 -5.49 3.50
CA ARG A 97 11.77 -4.27 2.94
C ARG A 97 12.72 -4.58 1.80
N ALA A 98 13.55 -5.60 1.92
CA ALA A 98 14.49 -5.99 0.88
C ALA A 98 13.73 -6.44 -0.38
N LYS A 99 12.70 -7.28 -0.24
CA LYS A 99 11.82 -7.67 -1.38
C LYS A 99 11.18 -6.45 -2.04
N PHE A 100 10.62 -5.54 -1.25
CA PHE A 100 9.99 -4.32 -1.74
C PHE A 100 11.00 -3.44 -2.49
N ASN A 101 12.19 -3.19 -1.91
CA ASN A 101 13.21 -2.34 -2.54
C ASN A 101 13.73 -2.95 -3.84
N ASN A 102 14.02 -4.25 -3.86
CA ASN A 102 14.45 -4.93 -5.09
C ASN A 102 13.39 -4.79 -6.20
N LEU A 103 12.11 -5.02 -5.89
CA LEU A 103 11.03 -4.83 -6.86
C LEU A 103 10.90 -3.36 -7.26
N TRP A 104 11.04 -2.44 -6.31
CA TRP A 104 10.97 -1.00 -6.56
C TRP A 104 12.06 -0.55 -7.53
N ASP A 105 13.29 -1.03 -7.40
CA ASP A 105 14.43 -0.60 -8.21
C ASP A 105 14.37 -1.18 -9.64
N LEU A 106 13.64 -2.28 -9.85
CA LEU A 106 13.42 -2.91 -11.16
C LEU A 106 12.30 -2.26 -12.00
N LEU A 107 11.44 -1.45 -11.37
CA LEU A 107 10.30 -0.77 -12.01
C LEU A 107 10.65 0.67 -12.43
#